data_AF-A0A645J4X0-F1
#
_entry.id   AF-A0A645J4X0-F1
#
_cell.length_a   1.000
_cell.length_b   1.000
_cell.length_c   1.000
_cell.angle_alpha   90.00
_cell.angle_beta   90.00
_cell.angle_gamma   90.00
#
_symmetry.space_group_name_H-M   'P 1'
#
loop_
_entity.id
_entity.type
_entity.pdbx_description
1 polymer ?
#
loop_
_entity_poly.entity_id
_entity_poly.type
_entity_poly.pdbx_seq_one_letter_code
_entity_poly.pdbx_strand_id
1 'polypeptide(L)' 'MRRQHDVESGEVAIIIVNGDEGTCKKVLKHANGSITLVSLNPAFEPRYLTPQEIEELPVTIVGKVVELRGKF' A
#
# COMPACT_ATOMS: atom_id res chain seq x y z
N MET A 1 -17.85 -0.12 9.15
CA MET A 1 -16.46 0.14 8.71
C MET A 1 -16.48 0.30 7.20
N ARG A 2 -16.10 1.46 6.66
CA ARG A 2 -16.00 1.65 5.21
C ARG A 2 -14.64 1.12 4.76
N ARG A 3 -14.57 -0.17 4.42
CA ARG A 3 -13.36 -0.78 3.88
C ARG A 3 -13.20 -0.27 2.44
N GLN A 4 -12.30 0.68 2.27
CA GLN A 4 -11.97 1.20 0.96
C GLN A 4 -10.89 0.25 0.39
N HIS A 5 -11.33 -0.74 -0.39
CA HIS A 5 -10.45 -1.75 -1.00
C HIS A 5 -9.56 -1.18 -2.09
N ASP A 6 -9.68 0.13 -2.35
CA ASP A 6 -8.90 0.81 -3.36
C ASP A 6 -8.46 2.19 -2.89
N VAL A 7 -7.32 2.63 -3.38
CA VAL A 7 -6.75 3.98 -3.15
C VAL A 7 -6.32 4.59 -4.46
N GLU A 8 -6.32 5.91 -4.53
CA GLU A 8 -5.84 6.59 -5.73
C GLU A 8 -4.32 6.52 -5.84
N SER A 9 -3.80 6.63 -7.06
CA SER A 9 -2.36 6.70 -7.28
C SER A 9 -1.78 7.95 -6.62
N GLY A 10 -0.74 7.79 -5.83
CA GLY A 10 -0.12 8.85 -5.05
C GLY A 10 -0.64 8.98 -3.63
N GLU A 11 -1.64 8.19 -3.22
CA GLU A 11 -2.14 8.20 -1.85
C GLU A 11 -1.39 7.23 -0.94
N VAL A 12 -1.44 7.51 0.36
CA VAL A 12 -0.89 6.63 1.39
C VAL A 12 -1.98 5.67 1.84
N ALA A 13 -1.66 4.39 1.84
CA ALA A 13 -2.57 3.33 2.24
C ALA A 13 -1.92 2.42 3.28
N ILE A 14 -2.77 1.80 4.11
CA ILE A 14 -2.36 0.64 4.90
C ILE A 14 -2.49 -0.58 4.02
N ILE A 15 -1.36 -1.26 3.83
CA ILE A 15 -1.23 -2.43 2.98
C ILE A 15 -0.86 -3.60 3.89
N ILE A 16 -1.64 -4.67 3.83
CA ILE A 16 -1.28 -5.94 4.44
C ILE A 16 -0.68 -6.82 3.36
N VAL A 17 0.59 -7.18 3.54
CA VAL A 17 1.27 -8.14 2.67
C VAL A 17 1.28 -9.48 3.38
N ASN A 18 0.79 -10.53 2.71
CA ASN A 18 0.81 -11.90 3.22
C ASN A 18 0.04 -12.11 4.55
N GLY A 19 -1.03 -11.34 4.79
CA GLY A 19 -1.96 -11.55 5.91
C GLY A 19 -1.51 -11.10 7.30
N ASP A 20 -0.20 -10.99 7.55
CA ASP A 20 0.34 -10.74 8.90
C ASP A 20 0.96 -9.35 9.09
N GLU A 21 1.54 -8.74 8.05
CA GLU A 21 2.28 -7.47 8.19
C GLU A 21 1.54 -6.29 7.54
N GLY A 22 0.94 -5.44 8.38
CA GLY A 22 0.33 -4.17 7.97
C GLY A 22 1.36 -3.04 7.91
N THR A 23 1.70 -2.59 6.71
CA THR A 23 2.64 -1.49 6.45
C THR A 23 1.93 -0.27 5.87
N CYS A 24 2.37 0.94 6.27
CA CYS A 24 1.96 2.19 5.62
C CYS A 24 2.91 2.49 4.46
N LYS A 25 2.44 2.43 3.21
CA LYS A 25 3.22 2.82 2.03
C LYS A 25 2.40 3.71 1.11
N LYS A 26 3.08 4.56 0.35
CA LYS A 26 2.47 5.33 -0.72
C LYS A 26 2.31 4.43 -1.94
N VAL A 27 1.08 4.35 -2.45
CA VAL A 27 0.72 3.48 -3.57
C VAL A 27 0.79 4.29 -4.86
N LEU A 28 1.68 3.91 -5.77
CA LEU A 28 1.75 4.46 -7.12
C LEU A 28 1.26 3.41 -8.10
N LYS A 29 0.15 3.67 -8.77
CA LYS A 29 -0.40 2.80 -9.81
C LYS A 29 0.12 3.25 -11.17
N HIS A 30 0.56 2.28 -11.96
CA HIS A 30 1.04 2.48 -13.33
C HIS A 30 -0.03 2.03 -14.33
N ALA A 31 0.00 2.59 -15.54
CA ALA A 31 -0.98 2.28 -16.60
C ALA A 31 -0.93 0.81 -17.06
N ASN A 32 0.18 0.12 -16.83
CA ASN A 32 0.37 -1.30 -17.12
C ASN A 32 -0.22 -2.24 -16.03
N GLY A 33 -0.95 -1.70 -15.05
CA GLY A 33 -1.54 -2.46 -13.94
C GLY A 33 -0.57 -2.80 -12.81
N SER A 34 0.70 -2.39 -12.91
CA SER A 34 1.68 -2.59 -11.84
C SER A 34 1.54 -1.54 -10.74
N ILE A 35 1.99 -1.88 -9.54
CA ILE A 35 1.92 -1.01 -8.36
C ILE A 35 3.32 -0.84 -7.78
N THR A 36 3.71 0.40 -7.46
CA THR A 36 4.91 0.69 -6.67
C THR A 36 4.51 1.15 -5.28
N LEU A 37 5.01 0.44 -4.27
CA LEU A 37 4.84 0.76 -2.87
C LEU A 37 6.07 1.53 -2.38
N VAL A 38 5.94 2.84 -2.27
CA VAL A 38 7.01 3.72 -1.79
C VAL A 38 6.91 3.81 -0.27
N SER A 39 7.98 3.42 0.42
CA SER A 39 8.06 3.52 1.88
C SER A 39 8.13 4.99 2.31
N LEU A 40 7.43 5.34 3.39
CA LEU A 40 7.46 6.71 3.95
C LEU A 40 8.69 6.97 4.84
N ASN A 41 9.46 5.91 5.14
CA ASN A 41 10.72 6.00 5.86
C ASN A 41 11.87 5.90 4.83
N PRO A 42 12.82 6.86 4.81
CA PRO A 42 13.97 6.83 3.90
C PRO A 42 14.89 5.62 4.07
N ALA A 43 14.77 4.87 5.17
CA ALA A 43 15.55 3.65 5.39
C ALA A 43 15.09 2.44 4.54
N PHE A 44 13.94 2.53 3.86
CA PHE A 44 13.37 1.40 3.12
C PHE A 44 13.18 1.75 1.64
N GLU A 45 13.69 0.90 0.76
CA GLU A 45 13.54 1.10 -0.68
C GLU A 45 12.08 0.94 -1.14
N PRO A 46 11.67 1.65 -2.22
CA PRO A 46 10.40 1.41 -2.88
C PRO A 46 10.34 -0.01 -3.44
N ARG A 47 9.20 -0.68 -3.27
CA ARG A 47 8.98 -2.01 -3.84
C ARG A 47 8.08 -1.90 -5.05
N TYR A 48 8.54 -2.40 -6.20
CA TYR A 48 7.71 -2.57 -7.38
C TYR A 48 7.01 -3.94 -7.32
N LEU A 49 5.73 -3.98 -7.68
CA LEU A 49 4.92 -5.18 -7.75
C LEU A 49 4.25 -5.24 -9.11
N THR A 50 4.48 -6.34 -9.81
CA THR A 50 3.77 -6.67 -11.05
C THR A 50 2.36 -7.19 -10.75
N PRO A 51 1.44 -7.19 -11.73
CA PRO A 51 0.11 -7.79 -11.57
C PRO A 51 0.18 -9.26 -11.11
N GLN A 52 1.15 -10.02 -11.63
CA GLN A 52 1.39 -11.41 -11.25
C GLN A 52 1.78 -11.54 -9.77
N GLU A 53 2.71 -10.69 -9.30
CA GLU A 53 3.09 -10.69 -7.89
C GLU A 53 1.96 -10.24 -6.96
N ILE A 54 1.06 -9.36 -7.42
CA ILE A 54 -0.11 -8.95 -6.63
C ILE A 54 -1.09 -10.11 -6.47
N GLU A 55 -1.20 -10.98 -7.49
CA GLU A 55 -2.00 -12.21 -7.43
C GLU A 55 -1.32 -13.30 -6.58
N GLU A 56 0.01 -13.45 -6.67
CA GLU A 56 0.77 -14.47 -5.93
C GLU A 56 0.99 -14.10 -4.45
N LEU A 57 1.31 -12.83 -4.17
CA LEU A 57 1.40 -12.28 -2.82
C LEU A 57 0.12 -11.50 -2.58
N PRO A 58 -0.87 -12.03 -1.83
CA PRO A 58 -2.14 -11.34 -1.63
C PRO A 58 -1.90 -10.03 -0.88
N VAL A 59 -1.74 -8.95 -1.65
CA VAL A 59 -1.55 -7.59 -1.14
C VAL A 59 -2.94 -7.00 -0.96
N THR A 60 -3.37 -6.88 0.30
CA THR A 60 -4.68 -6.32 0.63
C THR A 60 -4.55 -4.86 1.04
N ILE A 61 -5.22 -3.97 0.33
CA ILE A 61 -5.36 -2.58 0.71
C ILE A 61 -6.50 -2.48 1.73
N VAL A 62 -6.16 -2.22 2.99
CA VAL A 62 -7.14 -2.15 4.10
C VAL A 62 -7.91 -0.84 4.06
N GLY A 63 -7.25 0.23 3.63
CA GLY A 63 -7.85 1.54 3.45
C GLY A 63 -6.81 2.66 3.28
N LYS A 64 -7.31 3.80 2.82
CA LYS A 64 -6.57 5.06 2.76
C LYS A 64 -6.24 5.56 4.17
N VAL A 65 -4.99 5.96 4.39
CA VAL A 65 -4.59 6.66 5.62
C VAL A 65 -5.10 8.09 5.52
N VAL A 66 -6.13 8.42 6.31
CA VAL A 66 -6.73 9.76 6.37
C VAL A 66 -6.19 10.62 7.50
N GLU A 67 -5.68 10.01 8.58
CA GLU A 67 -5.11 10.77 9.71
C GLU A 67 -4.19 9.88 10.55
N LEU A 68 -3.01 10.38 10.92
CA LEU A 68 -2.13 9.76 11.92
C LEU A 68 -2.44 10.39 13.28
N ARG A 69 -3.17 9.70 14.16
CA ARG A 69 -3.35 10.14 15.55
C ARG A 69 -2.29 9.52 16.45
N GLY A 70 -1.14 10.19 16.54
CA GLY A 70 -0.16 9.94 17.61
C GLY A 70 -0.53 10.78 18.83
N LYS A 71 -0.58 10.17 20.02
CA LYS A 71 -0.45 10.95 21.27
C LYS A 71 1.04 11.25 21.42
N PHE A 72 1.41 12.52 21.22
CA PHE A 72 2.72 13.04 21.58
C PHE A 72 2.78 13.28 23.09
#